data_AF-A0A2N7AU00-F1
#
_entry.id   AF-A0A2N7AU00-F1
#
_cell.length_a   1.000
_cell.length_b   1.000
_cell.length_c   1.000
_cell.angle_alpha   90.00
_cell.angle_beta   90.00
_cell.angle_gamma   90.00
#
_symmetry.space_group_name_H-M   'P 1'
#
loop_
_entity.id
_entity.type
_entity.pdbx_description
1 polymer ?
#
loop_
_entity_poly.entity_id
_entity_poly.type
_entity_poly.pdbx_seq_one_letter_code
_entity_poly.pdbx_strand_id
1 'polypeptide(L)' 'MSKRVTVRIRKSTGINFETLKLDSISGVYTSSSLTEKRYFIVYTNIFGSQALETTKSDYKLLTGVMNVTELDI' A
#
# COMPACT_ATOMS: atom_id res chain seq x y z
N MET A 1 -16.76 -6.57 -12.41
CA MET A 1 -16.78 -5.92 -11.07
C MET A 1 -15.34 -5.59 -10.67
N SER A 2 -15.10 -4.38 -10.18
CA SER A 2 -13.78 -4.01 -9.65
C SER A 2 -13.54 -4.70 -8.31
N LYS A 3 -12.42 -5.42 -8.18
CA LYS A 3 -12.03 -6.10 -6.93
C LYS A 3 -11.56 -5.06 -5.91
N ARG A 4 -11.89 -5.28 -4.64
CA ARG A 4 -11.57 -4.38 -3.53
C ARG A 4 -10.79 -5.11 -2.44
N VAL A 5 -9.98 -4.36 -1.70
CA VAL A 5 -9.19 -4.85 -0.57
C VAL A 5 -9.26 -3.84 0.56
N THR A 6 -9.42 -4.31 1.79
CA THR A 6 -9.34 -3.47 2.98
C THR A 6 -7.96 -3.64 3.60
N VAL A 7 -7.24 -2.53 3.78
CA VAL A 7 -5.88 -2.49 4.32
C VAL A 7 -5.78 -1.47 5.43
N ARG A 8 -4.79 -1.64 6.31
CA ARG A 8 -4.46 -0.64 7.32
C ARG A 8 -3.51 0.38 6.72
N ILE A 9 -3.89 1.65 6.78
CA ILE A 9 -3.10 2.79 6.34
C ILE A 9 -2.68 3.61 7.56
N ARG A 10 -1.37 3.88 7.68
CA ARG A 10 -0.83 4.75 8.71
C ARG A 10 -1.03 6.22 8.28
N LYS A 11 -1.62 7.00 9.17
CA LYS A 11 -1.79 8.45 9.06
C LYS A 11 -1.16 9.14 10.27
N SER A 12 -1.07 10.47 10.23
CA SER A 12 -0.63 11.28 11.37
C SER A 12 -1.46 11.05 12.64
N THR A 13 -2.72 10.64 12.50
CA THR A 13 -3.66 10.38 13.60
C THR A 13 -3.63 8.94 14.13
N GLY A 14 -2.85 8.03 13.52
CA GLY A 14 -2.82 6.61 13.88
C GLY A 14 -3.03 5.68 12.69
N ILE A 15 -3.54 4.48 12.94
CA ILE A 15 -3.80 3.45 11.92
C ILE A 15 -5.30 3.41 11.61
N ASN A 16 -5.66 3.63 10.35
CA ASN A 16 -7.04 3.55 9.88
C ASN A 16 -7.22 2.39 8.90
N PHE A 17 -8.42 1.81 8.85
CA PHE A 17 -8.80 0.84 7.82
C PHE A 17 -9.37 1.56 6.61
N GLU A 18 -8.81 1.27 5.43
CA GLU A 18 -9.28 1.83 4.17
C GLU A 18 -9.54 0.73 3.14
N THR A 19 -10.67 0.82 2.44
CA THR A 19 -11.01 -0.07 1.34
C THR A 19 -10.58 0.56 0.02
N LEU A 20 -9.54 -0.01 -0.59
CA LEU A 20 -8.97 0.42 -1.87
C LEU A 20 -9.52 -0.44 -3.01
N LYS A 21 -9.69 0.17 -4.19
CA LYS A 21 -9.95 -0.59 -5.42
C LYS A 21 -8.62 -1.09 -5.97
N LEU A 22 -8.55 -2.38 -6.31
CA LEU A 22 -7.29 -2.99 -6.78
C LEU A 22 -6.79 -2.40 -8.09
N ASP A 23 -7.70 -2.01 -8.99
CA ASP A 23 -7.38 -1.37 -10.28
C ASP A 23 -6.73 0.02 -10.13
N SER A 24 -6.85 0.62 -8.94
CA SER A 24 -6.32 1.94 -8.61
C SER A 24 -5.00 1.84 -7.84
N ILE A 25 -4.52 0.62 -7.52
CA ILE A 25 -3.20 0.39 -6.93
C ILE A 25 -2.23 0.14 -8.08
N SER A 26 -1.27 1.05 -8.26
CA SER A 26 -0.29 0.99 -9.35
C SER A 26 1.00 0.26 -8.96
N GLY A 27 1.23 0.05 -7.68
CA GLY A 27 2.37 -0.70 -7.19
C GLY A 27 2.47 -0.73 -5.67
N VAL A 28 3.44 -1.47 -5.16
CA VAL A 28 3.82 -1.50 -3.75
C VAL A 28 5.34 -1.47 -3.66
N TYR A 29 5.87 -0.80 -2.64
CA TYR A 29 7.32 -0.72 -2.43
C TYR A 29 7.66 -0.70 -0.95
N THR A 30 8.92 -0.96 -0.65
CA THR A 30 9.47 -0.77 0.70
C THR A 30 10.48 0.35 0.72
N SER A 31 10.55 1.08 1.83
CA SER A 31 11.63 2.03 2.08
C SER A 31 12.39 1.61 3.33
N SER A 32 13.70 1.46 3.20
CA SER A 32 14.55 0.97 4.28
C SER A 32 15.46 2.09 4.80
N SER A 33 15.42 2.34 6.11
CA SER A 33 16.42 3.13 6.84
C SER A 33 17.32 2.21 7.67
N LEU A 34 18.38 2.76 8.27
CA LEU A 34 19.31 2.00 9.12
C LEU A 34 18.62 1.24 10.27
N THR A 35 17.46 1.71 10.73
CA THR A 35 16.78 1.18 11.92
C THR A 35 15.36 0.67 11.66
N GLU A 36 14.76 1.00 10.51
CA GLU A 36 13.35 0.68 10.23
C GLU A 36 13.11 0.45 8.73
N LYS A 37 12.35 -0.60 8.41
CA LYS A 37 11.81 -0.87 7.07
C LYS A 37 10.32 -0.58 7.05
N ARG A 38 9.90 0.35 6.18
CA ARG A 38 8.52 0.80 5.99
C ARG A 38 7.94 0.25 4.69
N TYR A 39 6.62 0.12 4.63
CA TYR A 39 5.90 -0.52 3.53
C TYR A 39 4.88 0.47 2.96
N PHE A 40 4.79 0.56 1.64
CA PHE A 40 3.96 1.55 0.97
C PHE A 40 3.14 0.94 -0.16
N ILE A 41 1.96 1.53 -0.38
CA ILE A 41 1.05 1.23 -1.49
C ILE A 41 0.98 2.49 -2.35
N VAL A 42 1.27 2.37 -3.64
CA VAL A 42 1.05 3.45 -4.59
C VAL A 42 -0.40 3.37 -5.07
N TYR A 43 -1.20 4.33 -4.65
CA TYR A 43 -2.63 4.39 -4.94
C TYR A 43 -2.97 5.66 -5.72
N THR A 44 -3.68 5.52 -6.83
CA THR A 44 -4.11 6.63 -7.68
C THR A 44 -5.58 6.95 -7.40
N ASN A 45 -5.85 8.19 -7.01
CA ASN A 45 -7.21 8.70 -6.80
C ASN A 45 -7.45 9.98 -7.63
N ILE A 46 -8.59 10.64 -7.42
CA ILE A 46 -8.95 11.89 -8.12
C ILE A 46 -7.97 13.05 -7.89
N PHE A 47 -7.15 12.97 -6.84
CA PHE A 47 -6.12 13.96 -6.49
C PHE A 47 -4.72 13.56 -6.98
N GLY A 48 -4.60 12.47 -7.76
CA GLY A 48 -3.34 11.95 -8.28
C GLY A 48 -2.84 10.71 -7.56
N SER A 49 -1.59 10.34 -7.84
CA SER A 49 -0.91 9.18 -7.24
C SER A 49 -0.33 9.54 -5.87
N GLN A 50 -0.57 8.69 -4.89
CA GLN A 50 -0.13 8.87 -3.51
C GLN A 50 0.54 7.60 -3.00
N ALA A 51 1.58 7.74 -2.19
CA ALA A 51 2.17 6.64 -1.45
C ALA A 51 1.52 6.55 -0.06
N LEU A 52 0.79 5.46 0.20
CA LEU A 52 0.11 5.21 1.46
C LEU A 52 0.95 4.24 2.29
N GLU A 53 1.44 4.68 3.45
CA GLU A 53 2.17 3.79 4.36
C GLU A 53 1.22 2.74 4.94
N THR A 54 1.62 1.48 4.91
CA THR A 54 0.82 0.33 5.36
C THR A 54 1.60 -0.58 6.29
N THR A 55 0.95 -1.63 6.78
CA THR A 55 1.58 -2.65 7.61
C THR A 55 2.26 -3.71 6.74
N LYS A 56 3.29 -4.36 7.28
CA LYS A 56 3.97 -5.51 6.64
C LYS A 56 3.00 -6.61 6.22
N SER A 57 1.99 -6.88 7.04
CA SER A 57 1.00 -7.93 6.77
C SER A 57 0.12 -7.60 5.58
N ASP A 58 -0.38 -6.36 5.50
CA ASP A 58 -1.25 -5.94 4.40
C ASP A 58 -0.45 -5.79 3.10
N TYR A 59 0.80 -5.33 3.20
CA TYR A 59 1.74 -5.35 2.09
C TYR A 59 1.91 -6.76 1.49
N LYS A 60 2.18 -7.77 2.33
CA LYS A 60 2.32 -9.17 1.88
C LYS A 60 1.03 -9.74 1.29
N LEU A 61 -0.12 -9.36 1.84
CA LEU A 61 -1.40 -9.72 1.28
C LEU A 61 -1.55 -9.14 -0.14
N LEU A 62 -1.21 -7.87 -0.33
CA LEU A 62 -1.33 -7.19 -1.61
C LEU A 62 -0.37 -7.75 -2.66
N THR A 63 0.89 -8.02 -2.32
CA THR A 63 1.84 -8.64 -3.28
C THR A 63 1.34 -10.00 -3.76
N GLY A 64 0.74 -10.81 -2.86
CA GLY A 64 0.14 -12.09 -3.22
C GLY A 64 -1.12 -11.98 -4.07
N VAL A 65 -1.95 -10.96 -3.87
CA VAL A 65 -3.21 -10.77 -4.62
C VAL A 65 -2.97 -10.15 -5.99
N MET A 66 -2.02 -9.23 -6.10
CA MET A 66 -1.86 -8.36 -7.26
C MET A 66 -0.75 -8.78 -8.23
N ASN A 67 0.13 -9.71 -7.84
CA ASN A 67 1.32 -10.10 -8.62
C ASN A 67 2.13 -8.88 -9.10
N VAL A 68 2.20 -7.84 -8.26
CA VAL A 68 2.95 -6.61 -8.52
C VAL A 68 4.42 -6.81 -8.16
N THR A 69 5.31 -6.31 -9.01
CA THR A 69 6.75 -6.32 -8.75
C THR A 69 7.06 -5.50 -7.51
N GLU A 70 7.66 -6.14 -6.51
CA GLU A 70 8.19 -5.48 -5.32
C GLU A 70 9.40 -4.63 -5.70
N LEU A 71 9.31 -3.33 -5.44
CA LEU A 71 10.43 -2.40 -5.56
C LEU A 71 11.01 -2.14 -4.17
N ASP A 72 12.31 -2.37 -4.00
CA ASP A 72 13.06 -1.93 -2.82
C ASP A 72 13.73 -0.59 -3.15
N ILE A 73 13.31 0.48 -2.48
CA ILE A 73 13.73 1.86 -2.75
C ILE A 73 14.47 2.42 -1.53
#